data_AF-A0A0E3UXG7-F1
#
_entry.id   AF-A0A0E3UXG7-F1
#
_cell.length_a   1.000
_cell.length_b   1.000
_cell.length_c   1.000
_cell.angle_alpha   90.00
_cell.angle_beta   90.00
_cell.angle_gamma   90.00
#
_symmetry.space_group_name_H-M   'P 1'
#
loop_
_entity.id
_entity.type
_entity.pdbx_description
1 polymer ?
#
loop_
_entity_poly.entity_id
_entity_poly.type
_entity_poly.pdbx_seq_one_letter_code
_entity_poly.pdbx_strand_id
1 'polypeptide(L)' 'MEAAVYSNLNIRVDKKEALAFYYQLRAYIREEDARSFGVLMDLNSSMLKDEVLMGSVLSIMKGKHAGALAQFVHTLEQ' A
#
# COMPACT_ATOMS: atom_id res chain seq x y z
N MET A 1 3.88 -2.17 -10.06
CA MET A 1 3.37 -1.56 -8.79
C MET A 1 2.38 -0.46 -9.10
N GLU A 2 2.71 0.40 -10.07
CA GLU A 2 1.85 1.49 -10.56
C GLU A 2 0.45 1.01 -10.96
N ALA A 3 0.36 -0.12 -11.65
CA ALA A 3 -0.91 -0.71 -12.04
C ALA A 3 -1.85 -0.98 -10.86
N ALA A 4 -1.30 -1.39 -9.70
CA ALA A 4 -2.07 -1.63 -8.50
C ALA A 4 -2.56 -0.31 -7.87
N VAL A 5 -1.72 0.74 -7.87
CA VAL A 5 -2.13 2.10 -7.45
C VAL A 5 -3.24 2.61 -8.34
N TYR A 6 -3.06 2.56 -9.66
CA TYR A 6 -4.07 3.02 -10.62
C TYR A 6 -5.38 2.26 -10.50
N SER A 7 -5.34 0.92 -10.46
CA SER A 7 -6.56 0.10 -10.38
C SER A 7 -7.33 0.30 -9.07
N ASN A 8 -6.65 0.68 -7.99
CA ASN A 8 -7.27 0.82 -6.68
C ASN A 8 -7.68 2.25 -6.33
N LEU A 9 -6.92 3.23 -6.79
CA LEU A 9 -7.03 4.62 -6.37
C LEU A 9 -7.34 5.55 -7.55
N ASN A 10 -7.26 5.05 -8.79
CA ASN A 10 -7.39 5.82 -10.03
C ASN A 10 -6.35 6.94 -10.17
N ILE A 11 -5.16 6.75 -9.60
CA ILE A 11 -4.05 7.71 -9.63
C ILE A 11 -2.92 7.13 -10.48
N ARG A 12 -2.41 7.95 -11.41
CA ARG A 12 -1.23 7.62 -12.20
C ARG A 12 0.01 8.12 -11.47
N VAL A 13 0.95 7.22 -11.26
CA VAL A 13 2.24 7.46 -10.60
C VAL A 13 3.33 6.79 -11.42
N ASP A 14 4.56 7.25 -11.26
CA ASP A 14 5.73 6.53 -11.74
C ASP A 14 6.13 5.39 -10.78
N LYS A 15 7.10 4.57 -11.21
CA LYS A 15 7.61 3.44 -10.44
C LYS A 15 8.18 3.85 -9.09
N LYS A 16 8.88 5.00 -9.01
CA LYS A 16 9.55 5.47 -7.81
C LYS A 16 8.53 5.98 -6.79
N GLU A 17 7.54 6.73 -7.25
CA GLU A 17 6.39 7.20 -6.46
C GLU A 17 5.58 6.03 -5.92
N ALA A 18 5.24 5.05 -6.76
CA ALA A 18 4.53 3.86 -6.34
C ALA A 18 5.31 3.07 -5.27
N LEU A 19 6.63 2.95 -5.41
CA LEU A 19 7.48 2.28 -4.44
C LEU A 19 7.57 3.06 -3.11
N ALA A 20 7.75 4.38 -3.18
CA ALA A 20 7.78 5.24 -2.00
C ALA A 20 6.46 5.15 -1.23
N PHE A 21 5.34 5.23 -1.95
CA PHE A 21 4.01 5.08 -1.39
C PHE A 21 3.79 3.72 -0.73
N TYR A 22 4.23 2.64 -1.37
CA TYR A 22 4.18 1.29 -0.77
C TYR A 22 4.88 1.27 0.59
N TYR A 23 6.08 1.82 0.68
CA TYR A 23 6.84 1.84 1.94
C TYR A 23 6.19 2.71 3.01
N GLN A 24 5.61 3.86 2.64
CA GLN A 24 4.87 4.71 3.58
C GLN A 24 3.67 3.97 4.18
N LEU A 25 2.82 3.38 3.34
CA LEU A 25 1.66 2.62 3.78
C LEU A 25 2.06 1.40 4.62
N ARG A 26 3.10 0.68 4.20
CA ARG A 26 3.62 -0.48 4.95
C ARG A 26 4.19 -0.07 6.31
N ALA A 27 4.90 1.06 6.40
CA ALA A 27 5.43 1.57 7.66
C ALA A 27 4.31 1.95 8.62
N TYR A 28 3.27 2.62 8.11
CA TYR A 28 2.07 2.94 8.87
C TYR A 28 1.40 1.67 9.44
N ILE A 29 1.15 0.66 8.60
CA ILE A 29 0.54 -0.61 9.06
C ILE A 29 1.42 -1.29 10.12
N ARG A 30 2.75 -1.25 9.98
CA ARG A 30 3.67 -1.81 10.98
C ARG A 30 3.51 -1.16 12.35
N GLU A 31 3.34 0.15 12.38
CA GLU A 31 3.29 0.95 13.60
C GLU A 31 1.90 0.90 14.25
N GLU A 32 0.84 0.98 13.45
CA GLU A 32 -0.54 1.13 13.93
C GLU A 32 -1.34 -0.19 13.95
N ASP A 33 -0.91 -1.22 13.22
CA ASP A 33 -1.64 -2.50 13.11
C ASP A 33 -0.68 -3.69 12.93
N ALA A 34 0.02 -4.01 14.02
CA ALA A 34 0.97 -5.12 14.10
C ALA A 34 0.38 -6.46 13.64
N ARG A 35 -0.93 -6.68 13.83
CA ARG A 35 -1.60 -7.91 13.39
C ARG A 35 -1.70 -7.97 11.87
N SER A 36 -2.18 -6.91 11.22
CA SER A 36 -2.22 -6.86 9.75
C SER A 36 -0.82 -6.83 9.14
N PHE A 37 0.15 -6.24 9.85
CA PHE A 37 1.55 -6.30 9.44
C PHE A 37 2.11 -7.72 9.45
N GLY A 38 1.79 -8.52 10.48
CA GLY A 38 2.14 -9.94 10.52
C GLY A 38 1.61 -10.71 9.31
N VAL A 39 0.33 -10.51 8.98
CA VAL A 39 -0.29 -11.10 7.79
C VAL A 39 0.41 -10.67 6.49
N LEU A 40 0.80 -9.40 6.38
CA LEU A 40 1.58 -8.93 5.23
C LEU A 40 2.95 -9.63 5.13
N MET A 41 3.61 -9.88 6.26
CA MET A 41 4.91 -10.55 6.28
C MET A 41 4.80 -12.04 5.92
N ASP A 42 3.73 -12.70 6.36
CA ASP A 42 3.44 -14.09 5.98
C ASP A 42 3.13 -14.22 4.47
N LEU A 43 2.48 -13.21 3.89
CA LEU A 43 2.24 -13.14 2.46
C LEU A 43 3.51 -12.84 1.66
N ASN A 44 4.50 -12.16 2.26
CA ASN A 44 5.73 -11.69 1.60
C ASN A 44 6.75 -12.82 1.38
N SER A 45 6.28 -13.98 0.89
CA SER A 45 7.08 -15.02 0.27
C SER A 45 7.78 -14.45 -0.98
N SER A 46 9.03 -14.85 -1.21
CA SER A 46 9.97 -14.32 -2.21
C SER A 46 9.52 -14.45 -3.68
N MET A 47 8.30 -14.92 -3.95
CA MET A 47 7.72 -15.12 -5.28
C MET A 47 6.56 -14.17 -5.63
N LEU A 48 6.14 -13.28 -4.73
CA LEU A 48 5.06 -12.34 -5.06
C LEU A 48 5.53 -11.20 -5.96
N LYS A 49 4.74 -10.92 -7.00
CA LYS A 49 4.93 -9.75 -7.86
C LYS A 49 4.68 -8.46 -7.07
N ASP A 50 5.44 -7.42 -7.37
CA ASP A 50 5.32 -6.07 -6.76
C ASP A 50 3.88 -5.53 -6.73
N GLU A 51 3.09 -5.82 -7.76
CA GLU A 51 1.67 -5.41 -7.84
C GLU A 51 0.79 -6.08 -6.78
N VAL A 52 1.07 -7.35 -6.47
CA VAL A 52 0.34 -8.10 -5.44
C VAL A 52 0.68 -7.55 -4.05
N LEU A 53 1.94 -7.20 -3.81
CA LEU A 53 2.38 -6.57 -2.56
C LEU A 53 1.68 -5.23 -2.34
N MET A 54 1.69 -4.35 -3.35
CA MET A 54 0.97 -3.08 -3.30
C MET A 54 -0.54 -3.28 -3.10
N GLY A 55 -1.15 -4.18 -3.88
CA GLY A 55 -2.57 -4.49 -3.76
C GLY A 55 -2.96 -4.99 -2.37
N SER A 56 -2.10 -5.80 -1.72
CA SER A 56 -2.34 -6.31 -0.37
C SER A 56 -2.29 -5.20 0.68
N VAL A 57 -1.29 -4.32 0.59
CA VAL A 57 -1.19 -3.14 1.46
C VAL A 57 -2.39 -2.22 1.27
N LEU A 58 -2.78 -1.93 0.03
CA LEU A 58 -3.95 -1.09 -0.27
C LEU A 58 -5.27 -1.71 0.22
N SER A 59 -5.42 -3.04 0.11
CA SER A 59 -6.59 -3.75 0.63
C SER A 59 -6.74 -3.58 2.14
N ILE A 60 -5.64 -3.74 2.89
CA ILE A 60 -5.62 -3.52 4.35
C ILE A 60 -5.94 -2.06 4.68
N MET A 61 -5.30 -1.12 3.99
CA MET A 61 -5.53 0.31 4.21
C MET A 61 -6.99 0.68 3.95
N LYS A 62 -7.60 0.20 2.87
CA LYS A 62 -9.02 0.45 2.56
C LYS A 62 -9.96 -0.17 3.58
N GLY A 63 -9.66 -1.39 4.05
CA GLY A 63 -10.53 -2.13 4.95
C GLY A 63 -10.47 -1.66 6.41
N LYS A 64 -9.30 -1.23 6.88
CA LYS A 64 -9.06 -0.96 8.30
C LYS A 64 -8.58 0.46 8.62
N HIS A 65 -7.93 1.12 7.65
CA HIS A 65 -7.23 2.39 7.87
C HIS A 65 -7.64 3.43 6.81
N ALA A 66 -8.93 3.46 6.44
CA ALA A 66 -9.41 4.25 5.31
C ALA A 66 -9.15 5.76 5.46
N GLY A 67 -9.24 6.28 6.70
CA GLY A 67 -8.94 7.69 6.99
C GLY A 67 -7.46 8.03 6.74
N ALA A 68 -6.55 7.18 7.21
CA ALA A 68 -5.11 7.35 6.95
C ALA A 68 -4.79 7.21 5.46
N LEU A 69 -5.43 6.25 4.77
CA LEU A 69 -5.28 6.09 3.32
C LEU A 69 -5.66 7.35 2.56
N ALA A 70 -6.78 8.00 2.91
CA ALA A 70 -7.20 9.24 2.28
C ALA A 70 -6.17 10.37 2.45
N GLN A 71 -5.52 10.46 3.61
CA GLN A 71 -4.44 11.42 3.85
C GLN A 71 -3.21 11.15 2.99
N PHE A 72 -2.78 9.89 2.88
CA PHE A 72 -1.65 9.53 2.03
C PHE A 72 -1.95 9.75 0.54
N VAL A 73 -3.18 9.46 0.11
CA VAL A 73 -3.65 9.72 -1.25
C VAL A 73 -3.62 11.20 -1.58
N HIS A 74 -4.08 12.06 -0.66
CA HIS A 74 -4.06 13.50 -0.87
C HIS A 74 -2.64 14.03 -1.12
N THR A 75 -1.64 13.50 -0.39
CA THR A 75 -0.22 13.84 -0.59
C THR A 75 0.33 13.39 -1.95
N LEU A 76 -0.25 12.35 -2.55
CA LEU A 76 0.13 11.83 -3.86
C LEU A 76 -0.44 12.64 -5.04
N GLU A 77 -1.52 13.40 -4.81
CA GLU A 77 -2.19 14.21 -5.83
C GLU A 77 -1.64 15.65 -5.92
N GLN A 78 -0.75 16.03 -4.99
CA GLN A 78 -0.08 17.35 -4.97
C GLN A 78 1.23 17.33 -5.75
#